data_AF-A0AAU5ELT3-F1
#
_entry.id   AF-A0AAU5ELT3-F1
#
_cell.length_a   1.000
_cell.length_b   1.000
_cell.length_c   1.000
_cell.angle_alpha   90.00
_cell.angle_beta   90.00
_cell.angle_gamma   90.00
#
_symmetry.space_group_name_H-M   'P 1'
#
loop_
_entity.id
_entity.type
_entity.pdbx_description
1 polymer ?
#
loop_
_entity_poly.entity_id
_entity_poly.type
_entity_poly.pdbx_seq_one_letter_code
_entity_poly.pdbx_strand_id
1 'polypeptide(L)'
;MADENDEAREAADAVLAAVKLALRGLEAIPDAAVRARAAGLVLREWAGEKTLPAAIRQQAVDYLHTQLGMDFPEIGEAIGTDRSRAWRIWKGLP
;
A
#
# COMPACT_ATOMS: atom_id res chain seq x y z
N MET A 1 -3.61 -0.21 20.88
CA MET A 1 -2.71 0.89 20.47
C MET A 1 -1.25 0.47 20.22
N ALA A 2 -0.50 -0.16 21.14
CA ALA A 2 0.86 -0.64 20.82
C ALA A 2 0.81 -1.88 19.90
N ASP A 3 0.04 -2.89 20.30
CA ASP A 3 -0.09 -4.16 19.56
C ASP A 3 -0.67 -3.97 18.13
N GLU A 4 -1.68 -3.11 17.93
CA GLU A 4 -2.26 -2.84 16.59
C GLU A 4 -1.29 -2.10 15.64
N ASN A 5 -0.44 -1.23 16.19
CA ASN A 5 0.61 -0.57 15.42
C ASN A 5 1.69 -1.57 15.00
N ASP A 6 1.93 -2.60 15.82
CA ASP A 6 2.85 -3.68 15.52
C ASP A 6 2.26 -4.61 14.43
N GLU A 7 0.96 -4.94 14.48
CA GLU A 7 0.31 -5.73 13.41
C GLU A 7 0.31 -5.03 12.04
N ALA A 8 -0.02 -3.73 12.00
CA ALA A 8 0.00 -2.95 10.76
C ALA A 8 1.43 -2.86 10.18
N ARG A 9 2.44 -2.77 11.07
CA ARG A 9 3.84 -2.76 10.70
C ARG A 9 4.29 -4.11 10.16
N GLU A 10 3.95 -5.20 10.82
CA GLU A 10 4.24 -6.56 10.38
C GLU A 10 3.61 -6.87 9.02
N ALA A 11 2.35 -6.49 8.82
CA ALA A 11 1.66 -6.64 7.54
C ALA A 11 2.36 -5.84 6.43
N ALA A 12 2.77 -4.60 6.70
CA ALA A 12 3.53 -3.79 5.75
C ALA A 12 4.89 -4.43 5.43
N ASP A 13 5.60 -4.93 6.43
CA ASP A 13 6.90 -5.58 6.26
C ASP A 13 6.79 -6.89 5.45
N ALA A 14 5.70 -7.66 5.63
CA ALA A 14 5.41 -8.85 4.84
C ALA A 14 5.18 -8.51 3.34
N VAL A 15 4.38 -7.47 3.06
CA VAL A 15 4.15 -7.00 1.68
C VAL A 15 5.47 -6.51 1.06
N LEU A 16 6.26 -5.73 1.79
CA LEU A 16 7.56 -5.25 1.31
C LEU A 16 8.54 -6.40 1.05
N ALA A 17 8.53 -7.44 1.90
CA ALA A 17 9.33 -8.64 1.68
C ALA A 17 8.92 -9.36 0.39
N ALA A 18 7.61 -9.49 0.14
CA ALA A 18 7.09 -10.10 -1.09
C ALA A 18 7.50 -9.28 -2.35
N VAL A 19 7.38 -7.95 -2.31
CA VAL A 19 7.83 -7.07 -3.40
C VAL A 19 9.33 -7.23 -3.66
N LYS A 20 10.16 -7.22 -2.61
CA LYS A 20 11.61 -7.44 -2.75
C LYS A 20 11.93 -8.79 -3.36
N LEU A 21 11.23 -9.84 -2.95
CA LEU A 21 11.40 -11.18 -3.49
C LEU A 21 11.02 -11.23 -4.98
N ALA A 22 9.89 -10.64 -5.36
CA ALA A 22 9.46 -10.54 -6.76
C ALA A 22 10.50 -9.81 -7.63
N LEU A 23 11.04 -8.69 -7.12
CA LEU A 23 12.09 -7.92 -7.83
C LEU A 23 13.39 -8.71 -7.99
N ARG A 24 13.78 -9.53 -7.01
CA ARG A 24 14.94 -10.44 -7.14
C ARG A 24 14.77 -11.48 -8.24
N GLY A 25 13.54 -11.76 -8.69
CA GLY A 25 13.28 -12.59 -9.86
C GLY A 25 13.95 -12.05 -11.15
N LEU A 26 14.20 -10.74 -11.23
CA LEU A 26 14.95 -10.16 -12.34
C LEU A 26 16.42 -10.58 -12.34
N GLU A 27 17.04 -10.73 -11.17
CA GLU A 27 18.46 -11.13 -11.03
C GLU A 27 18.69 -12.56 -11.54
N ALA A 28 17.68 -13.43 -11.39
CA ALA A 28 17.72 -14.82 -11.83
C ALA A 28 17.72 -14.99 -13.36
N ILE A 29 17.43 -13.94 -14.13
CA ILE A 29 17.48 -13.96 -15.60
C ILE A 29 18.96 -14.07 -16.04
N PRO A 30 19.38 -15.16 -16.72
CA PRO A 30 20.80 -15.38 -17.03
C PRO A 30 21.36 -14.40 -18.07
N ASP A 31 20.59 -14.12 -19.11
CA ASP A 31 21.02 -13.23 -20.19
C ASP A 31 20.92 -11.75 -19.77
N ALA A 32 22.03 -11.03 -19.87
CA ALA A 32 22.13 -9.66 -19.40
C ALA A 32 21.25 -8.68 -20.20
N ALA A 33 21.08 -8.89 -21.51
CA ALA A 33 20.25 -8.03 -22.35
C ALA A 33 18.76 -8.26 -22.07
N VAL A 34 18.35 -9.52 -21.92
CA VAL A 34 16.98 -9.88 -21.52
C VAL A 34 16.67 -9.34 -20.13
N ARG A 35 17.59 -9.49 -19.17
CA ARG A 35 17.44 -8.96 -17.82
C ARG A 35 17.27 -7.44 -17.81
N ALA A 36 18.11 -6.72 -18.55
CA ALA A 36 18.01 -5.26 -18.67
C ALA A 36 16.68 -4.82 -19.30
N ARG A 37 16.22 -5.52 -20.34
CA ARG A 37 14.92 -5.25 -20.98
C ARG A 37 13.75 -5.52 -20.03
N ALA A 38 13.78 -6.64 -19.31
CA ALA A 38 12.76 -7.01 -18.33
C ALA A 38 12.69 -5.99 -17.19
N ALA A 39 13.85 -5.59 -16.62
CA ALA A 39 13.91 -4.56 -15.60
C ALA A 39 13.33 -3.23 -16.10
N GLY A 40 13.66 -2.83 -17.34
CA GLY A 40 13.10 -1.62 -17.95
C GLY A 40 11.58 -1.67 -18.16
N LEU A 41 11.01 -2.84 -18.44
CA LEU A 41 9.56 -3.03 -18.51
C LEU A 41 8.92 -2.89 -17.12
N VAL A 42 9.45 -3.58 -16.11
CA VAL A 42 8.97 -3.48 -14.73
C VAL A 42 8.98 -2.03 -14.24
N LEU A 43 10.06 -1.28 -14.49
CA LEU A 43 10.15 0.13 -14.09
C LEU A 43 9.07 1.02 -14.73
N ARG A 44 8.67 0.73 -15.98
CA ARG A 44 7.60 1.48 -16.66
C ARG A 44 6.23 1.17 -16.08
N GLU A 45 5.91 -0.12 -15.92
CA GLU A 45 4.61 -0.56 -15.42
C GLU A 45 4.42 -0.18 -13.94
N TRP A 46 5.49 -0.23 -13.14
CA TRP A 46 5.46 0.14 -11.72
C TRP A 46 4.98 1.58 -11.48
N ALA A 47 5.22 2.48 -12.44
CA ALA A 47 4.76 3.85 -12.34
C ALA A 47 3.21 3.96 -12.32
N GLY A 48 2.50 2.99 -12.91
CA GLY A 48 1.05 2.87 -12.79
C GLY A 48 0.63 2.30 -11.43
N GLU A 49 1.35 1.29 -10.96
CA GLU A 49 1.06 0.57 -9.71
C GLU A 49 1.32 1.38 -8.43
N LYS A 50 2.13 2.45 -8.48
CA LYS A 50 2.43 3.29 -7.30
C LYS A 50 1.19 3.93 -6.65
N THR A 51 0.06 3.95 -7.35
CA THR A 51 -1.22 4.49 -6.85
C THR A 51 -2.05 3.44 -6.11
N LEU A 52 -1.76 2.16 -6.30
CA LEU A 52 -2.53 1.05 -5.74
C LEU A 52 -2.60 1.07 -4.20
N PRO A 53 -1.51 1.33 -3.45
CA PRO A 53 -1.60 1.43 -1.99
C PRO A 53 -2.54 2.56 -1.53
N ALA A 54 -2.57 3.69 -2.25
CA ALA A 54 -3.47 4.79 -1.93
C ALA A 54 -4.93 4.41 -2.19
N ALA A 55 -5.21 3.71 -3.29
CA ALA A 55 -6.54 3.20 -3.60
C ALA A 55 -7.03 2.16 -2.58
N ILE A 56 -6.18 1.20 -2.21
CA ILE A 56 -6.49 0.20 -1.17
C ILE A 56 -6.79 0.90 0.16
N ARG A 57 -5.99 1.90 0.54
CA ARG A 57 -6.20 2.68 1.76
C ARG A 57 -7.53 3.44 1.73
N GLN A 58 -7.89 4.05 0.59
CA GLN A 58 -9.19 4.70 0.41
C GLN A 58 -10.34 3.70 0.58
N GLN A 59 -10.25 2.54 -0.06
CA GLN A 59 -11.28 1.48 0.02
C GLN A 59 -11.47 0.99 1.45
N ALA A 60 -10.37 0.81 2.20
CA ALA A 60 -10.43 0.41 3.60
C ALA A 60 -11.17 1.48 4.45
N VAL A 61 -10.85 2.76 4.27
CA VAL A 61 -11.55 3.85 4.98
C VAL A 61 -13.02 3.94 4.58
N ASP A 62 -13.34 3.76 3.30
CA ASP A 62 -14.73 3.72 2.82
C ASP A 62 -15.52 2.58 3.46
N TYR A 63 -14.93 1.40 3.61
CA TYR A 63 -15.56 0.27 4.31
C TYR A 63 -15.83 0.60 5.79
N LEU A 64 -14.84 1.15 6.51
CA LEU A 64 -15.01 1.54 7.92
C LEU A 64 -16.15 2.55 8.08
N HIS A 65 -16.25 3.53 7.18
CA HIS A 65 -17.28 4.56 7.26
C HIS A 65 -18.66 4.04 6.83
N THR A 66 -18.75 3.36 5.69
CA THR A 66 -20.03 3.02 5.05
C THR A 66 -20.62 1.71 5.55
N GLN A 67 -19.79 0.71 5.87
CA GLN A 67 -20.24 -0.62 6.27
C GLN A 67 -20.22 -0.79 7.79
N LEU A 68 -19.21 -0.25 8.47
CA LEU A 68 -19.11 -0.34 9.94
C LEU A 68 -19.70 0.88 10.66
N GLY A 69 -20.04 1.94 9.93
CA GLY A 69 -20.70 3.12 10.50
C GLY A 69 -19.79 4.00 11.37
N MET A 70 -18.47 3.83 11.29
CA MET A 70 -17.52 4.63 12.07
C MET A 70 -17.49 6.08 11.57
N ASP A 71 -17.29 7.01 12.50
CA ASP A 71 -17.06 8.41 12.18
C ASP A 71 -15.58 8.71 11.89
N PHE A 72 -15.29 9.87 11.29
CA PHE A 72 -13.91 10.21 10.89
C PHE A 72 -12.92 10.38 12.06
N PRO A 73 -13.31 10.92 13.23
CA PRO A 73 -12.50 10.81 14.45
C PRO A 73 -12.10 9.38 14.80
N GLU A 74 -13.07 8.46 14.90
CA GLU A 74 -12.84 7.05 15.25
C GLU A 74 -11.94 6.36 14.23
N ILE A 75 -12.19 6.59 12.93
CA ILE A 75 -11.35 6.06 11.85
C ILE A 75 -9.93 6.62 11.96
N GLY A 76 -9.80 7.92 12.24
CA GLY A 76 -8.51 8.58 12.42
C GLY A 76 -7.68 7.87 13.49
N GLU A 77 -8.27 7.68 14.66
CA GLU A 77 -7.64 6.95 15.77
C GLU A 77 -7.27 5.52 15.37
N ALA A 78 -8.20 4.79 14.76
CA ALA A 78 -8.00 3.39 14.36
C ALA A 78 -6.87 3.17 13.35
N ILE A 79 -6.61 4.13 12.44
CA ILE A 79 -5.55 4.02 11.43
C ILE A 79 -4.30 4.85 11.76
N GLY A 80 -4.19 5.36 12.99
CA GLY A 80 -3.04 6.13 13.45
C GLY A 80 -2.88 7.49 12.74
N THR A 81 -3.98 8.19 12.48
CA THR A 81 -4.01 9.51 11.85
C THR A 81 -5.04 10.45 12.49
N ASP A 82 -5.24 11.65 11.94
CA ASP A 82 -6.24 12.58 12.43
C ASP A 82 -7.55 12.54 11.61
N ARG A 83 -8.64 13.06 12.20
CA ARG A 83 -9.96 13.18 11.55
C ARG A 83 -9.89 13.76 10.13
N SER A 84 -9.16 14.86 9.96
CA SER A 84 -9.13 15.58 8.67
C SER A 84 -8.43 14.73 7.62
N ARG A 85 -7.38 14.01 8.03
CA ARG A 85 -6.66 13.09 7.17
C ARG A 85 -7.48 11.85 6.82
N ALA A 86 -8.20 11.25 7.77
CA ALA A 86 -9.15 10.16 7.51
C ALA A 86 -10.20 10.58 6.46
N TRP A 87 -10.77 11.77 6.59
CA TRP A 87 -11.71 12.31 5.60
C TRP A 87 -11.08 12.53 4.21
N ARG A 88 -9.85 13.06 4.14
CA ARG A 88 -9.13 13.24 2.86
C ARG A 88 -8.88 11.91 2.17
N ILE A 89 -8.45 10.90 2.92
CA ILE A 89 -8.23 9.54 2.43
C ILE A 89 -9.53 8.98 1.84
N TRP A 90 -10.65 9.10 2.56
CA TRP A 90 -11.96 8.68 2.07
C TRP A 90 -12.33 9.34 0.73
N LYS A 91 -12.06 10.64 0.60
CA LYS A 91 -12.26 11.41 -0.63
C LYS A 91 -11.25 11.11 -1.75
N GLY A 92 -10.26 10.27 -1.52
CA GLY A 92 -9.19 9.98 -2.48
C GLY A 92 -8.26 11.18 -2.71
N LEU A 93 -8.16 12.08 -1.73
CA LEU A 93 -7.30 13.26 -1.79
C LEU A 93 -5.90 12.94 -1.22
N PRO A 94 -4.83 13.51 -1.82
CA PRO A 94 -3.45 13.32 -1.33
C PRO A 94 -3.23 13.89 0.07
#